data_AF-A0A6V8MHJ7-F1
#
_entry.id   AF-A0A6V8MHJ7-F1
#
_cell.length_a   1.000
_cell.length_b   1.000
_cell.length_c   1.000
_cell.angle_alpha   90.00
_cell.angle_beta   90.00
_cell.angle_gamma   90.00
#
_symmetry.space_group_name_H-M   'P 1'
#
loop_
_entity.id
_entity.type
_entity.pdbx_description
1 polymer ?
#
loop_
_entity_poly.entity_id
_entity_poly.type
_entity_poly.pdbx_seq_one_letter_code
_entity_poly.pdbx_strand_id
1 'polypeptide(L)'
;MNRQKLILCLLLAMLAAAIGYGFLRSPKQERVAALTYRSGVPAGPRKPTVAPPRPAPGAPAPAASQSQVHLALLNQERGHYAGYRRNLFSPIFKEEVKLPPFKPVPVPLPLPPRPAAVPPPLSAPPAAPPPPPPPSEEDLIAREMAKFTFLGFLKKGDERTVFLSKDREIFLAKRGSTLAGKYQVSGLTEDAITIKSLAGGKELVIPLVENRSLVRRGPSTRNP
;
A
#
# COMPACT_ATOMS: atom_id res chain seq x y z
N MET A 1 -60.19 35.57 7.69
CA MET A 1 -59.41 34.52 8.39
C MET A 1 -58.16 35.15 8.99
N ASN A 2 -57.81 34.83 10.24
CA ASN A 2 -56.68 35.43 10.95
C ASN A 2 -55.36 35.13 10.20
N ARG A 3 -54.55 36.16 9.91
CA ARG A 3 -53.32 36.03 9.10
C ARG A 3 -52.38 34.96 9.65
N GLN A 4 -52.35 34.79 10.97
CA GLN A 4 -51.61 33.73 11.66
C GLN A 4 -52.06 32.31 11.26
N LYS A 5 -53.38 32.07 11.16
CA LYS A 5 -53.93 30.78 10.74
C LYS A 5 -53.64 30.50 9.26
N LEU A 6 -53.63 31.54 8.43
CA LEU A 6 -53.29 31.42 7.00
C LEU A 6 -51.80 31.06 6.81
N ILE A 7 -50.90 31.74 7.53
CA ILE A 7 -49.46 31.43 7.52
C ILE A 7 -49.21 30.01 8.03
N LEU A 8 -49.90 29.58 9.10
CA LEU A 8 -49.78 28.22 9.62
C LEU A 8 -50.24 27.16 8.61
N CYS A 9 -51.38 27.37 7.94
CA CYS A 9 -51.86 26.46 6.89
C CYS A 9 -50.87 26.37 5.72
N LEU A 10 -50.27 27.50 5.32
CA LEU A 10 -49.31 27.53 4.23
C LEU A 10 -48.00 26.79 4.59
N LEU A 11 -47.50 26.97 5.81
CA LEU A 11 -46.36 26.22 6.33
C LEU A 11 -46.65 24.72 6.42
N LEU A 12 -47.85 24.34 6.85
CA LEU A 12 -48.25 22.94 6.96
C LEU A 12 -48.31 22.26 5.58
N ALA A 13 -48.85 22.97 4.57
CA ALA A 13 -48.88 22.49 3.21
C ALA A 13 -47.47 22.32 2.62
N MET A 14 -46.58 23.29 2.87
CA MET A 14 -45.18 23.21 2.46
C MET A 14 -44.44 22.04 3.12
N LEU A 15 -44.68 21.80 4.41
CA LEU A 15 -44.10 20.66 5.14
C LEU A 15 -44.57 19.32 4.57
N ALA A 16 -45.88 19.18 4.32
CA ALA A 16 -46.43 17.96 3.73
C ALA A 16 -45.84 17.69 2.33
N ALA A 17 -45.68 18.73 1.51
CA ALA A 17 -45.04 18.62 0.20
C ALA A 17 -43.57 18.19 0.31
N ALA A 18 -42.81 18.72 1.29
CA ALA A 18 -41.42 18.34 1.51
C ALA A 18 -41.27 16.88 1.96
N ILE A 19 -42.15 16.40 2.85
CA ILE A 19 -42.17 15.00 3.29
C ILE A 19 -42.49 14.08 2.11
N GLY A 20 -43.54 14.41 1.35
CA GLY A 20 -43.91 13.66 0.15
C GLY A 20 -42.75 13.59 -0.85
N TYR A 21 -42.13 14.73 -1.14
CA TYR A 21 -40.96 14.79 -2.02
C TYR A 21 -39.79 13.94 -1.51
N GLY A 22 -39.51 13.98 -0.20
CA GLY A 22 -38.49 13.15 0.43
C GLY A 22 -38.76 11.65 0.28
N PHE A 23 -40.01 11.21 0.43
CA PHE A 23 -40.38 9.82 0.20
C PHE A 23 -40.24 9.41 -1.26
N LEU A 24 -40.68 10.23 -2.21
CA LEU A 24 -40.53 9.93 -3.64
C LEU A 24 -39.06 9.86 -4.07
N ARG A 25 -38.18 10.66 -3.45
CA ARG A 25 -36.76 10.75 -3.79
C ARG A 25 -35.86 9.89 -2.91
N SER A 26 -36.44 9.14 -1.97
CA SER A 26 -35.66 8.26 -1.10
C SER A 26 -35.05 7.12 -1.94
N PRO A 27 -33.71 7.01 -1.99
CA PRO A 27 -33.05 5.97 -2.78
C PRO A 27 -33.35 4.62 -2.15
N LYS A 28 -34.03 3.74 -2.89
CA LYS A 28 -34.25 2.36 -2.48
C LYS A 28 -32.89 1.67 -2.40
N GLN A 29 -32.46 1.31 -1.19
CA GLN A 29 -31.27 0.48 -1.01
C GLN A 29 -31.52 -0.87 -1.67
N GLU A 30 -30.76 -1.19 -2.72
CA GLU A 30 -30.75 -2.53 -3.29
C GLU A 30 -30.23 -3.52 -2.24
N ARG A 31 -31.14 -4.29 -1.64
CA ARG A 31 -30.77 -5.40 -0.79
C ARG A 31 -30.25 -6.50 -1.70
N VAL A 32 -28.95 -6.79 -1.59
CA VAL A 32 -28.34 -7.92 -2.28
C VAL A 32 -29.08 -9.19 -1.84
N ALA A 33 -29.74 -9.84 -2.80
CA ALA A 33 -30.33 -11.16 -2.61
C ALA A 33 -29.25 -12.08 -2.06
N ALA A 34 -29.60 -12.85 -1.03
CA ALA A 34 -28.74 -13.76 -0.30
C ALA A 34 -27.61 -14.33 -1.18
N LEU A 35 -26.37 -14.09 -0.78
CA LEU A 35 -25.20 -14.68 -1.42
C LEU A 35 -25.31 -16.20 -1.29
N THR A 36 -25.86 -16.87 -2.29
CA THR A 36 -25.80 -18.32 -2.43
C THR A 36 -24.43 -18.71 -2.97
N TYR A 37 -23.36 -18.28 -2.29
CA TYR A 37 -22.04 -18.88 -2.48
C TYR A 37 -21.94 -20.07 -1.54
N ARG A 38 -22.31 -21.24 -2.05
CA ARG A 38 -21.90 -22.52 -1.49
C ARG A 38 -20.40 -22.63 -1.70
N SER A 39 -19.63 -22.20 -0.70
CA SER A 39 -18.22 -22.50 -0.56
C SER A 39 -18.01 -24.02 -0.68
N GLY A 40 -17.24 -24.44 -1.68
CA GLY A 40 -16.68 -25.78 -1.79
C GLY A 40 -17.55 -26.83 -2.50
N VAL A 41 -17.42 -26.93 -3.83
CA VAL A 41 -17.57 -28.21 -4.55
C VAL A 41 -16.50 -28.27 -5.66
N PRO A 42 -15.63 -29.29 -5.68
CA PRO A 42 -14.55 -29.42 -6.67
C PRO A 42 -15.08 -29.73 -8.07
N ALA A 43 -14.36 -29.24 -9.08
CA ALA A 43 -14.58 -29.55 -10.48
C ALA A 43 -14.49 -31.06 -10.73
N GLY A 44 -15.59 -31.66 -11.17
CA GLY A 44 -15.66 -33.02 -11.68
C GLY A 44 -16.38 -33.03 -13.03
N PRO A 45 -15.88 -33.75 -14.05
CA PRO A 45 -16.44 -33.70 -15.39
C PRO A 45 -17.66 -34.62 -15.46
N ARG A 46 -18.83 -34.10 -15.85
CA ARG A 46 -19.96 -34.95 -16.24
C ARG A 46 -20.57 -34.46 -17.56
N LYS A 47 -20.68 -35.43 -18.47
CA LYS A 47 -21.18 -35.37 -19.85
C LYS A 47 -22.60 -34.78 -19.94
N PRO A 48 -22.98 -34.20 -21.11
CA PRO A 48 -24.26 -33.55 -21.31
C PRO A 48 -25.33 -34.57 -21.75
N THR A 49 -26.47 -34.58 -21.06
CA THR A 49 -27.69 -35.26 -21.50
C THR A 49 -28.85 -34.27 -21.46
N VAL A 50 -29.32 -33.85 -22.66
CA VAL A 50 -30.73 -33.78 -23.14
C VAL A 50 -31.78 -33.24 -22.14
N ALA A 51 -32.66 -32.26 -22.35
CA ALA A 51 -33.15 -31.39 -23.44
C ALA A 51 -34.15 -30.36 -22.78
N PRO A 52 -34.77 -29.39 -23.50
CA PRO A 52 -35.08 -28.03 -22.99
C PRO A 52 -36.55 -27.78 -22.58
N PRO A 53 -36.88 -26.59 -22.05
CA PRO A 53 -38.20 -25.99 -22.24
C PRO A 53 -38.16 -24.80 -23.21
N ARG A 54 -39.10 -24.87 -24.15
CA ARG A 54 -39.52 -23.96 -25.22
C ARG A 54 -39.74 -22.50 -24.76
N PRO A 55 -39.30 -21.47 -25.51
CA PRO A 55 -39.77 -20.09 -25.35
C PRO A 55 -40.99 -19.79 -26.23
N ALA A 56 -41.95 -19.03 -25.69
CA ALA A 56 -43.06 -18.44 -26.45
C ALA A 56 -42.61 -17.18 -27.22
N PRO A 57 -43.30 -16.81 -28.32
CA PRO A 57 -42.79 -15.90 -29.34
C PRO A 57 -43.15 -14.43 -29.07
N GLY A 58 -42.15 -13.54 -29.05
CA GLY A 58 -42.35 -12.08 -28.98
C GLY A 58 -41.22 -11.28 -28.31
N ALA A 59 -40.02 -11.31 -28.92
CA ALA A 59 -38.86 -10.38 -28.91
C ALA A 59 -38.59 -9.34 -27.78
N PRO A 60 -37.33 -8.84 -27.61
CA PRO A 60 -36.03 -9.30 -28.11
C PRO A 60 -35.08 -9.74 -26.98
N ALA A 61 -34.20 -10.69 -27.28
CA ALA A 61 -33.09 -11.06 -26.40
C ALA A 61 -32.00 -9.97 -26.43
N PRO A 62 -31.43 -9.52 -25.30
CA PRO A 62 -30.07 -9.02 -25.31
C PRO A 62 -29.17 -10.23 -25.51
N ALA A 63 -28.60 -10.31 -26.71
CA ALA A 63 -27.58 -11.29 -27.05
C ALA A 63 -26.47 -11.27 -25.99
N ALA A 64 -26.10 -12.46 -25.57
CA ALA A 64 -24.97 -12.74 -24.71
C ALA A 64 -23.73 -11.94 -25.13
N SER A 65 -23.02 -11.37 -24.15
CA SER A 65 -21.56 -11.25 -24.13
C SER A 65 -21.08 -10.72 -22.78
N GLN A 66 -21.16 -11.57 -21.76
CA GLN A 66 -20.11 -11.54 -20.73
C GLN A 66 -18.82 -12.02 -21.44
N SER A 67 -17.79 -11.19 -21.46
CA SER A 67 -16.50 -11.38 -22.15
C SER A 67 -16.43 -10.94 -23.63
N GLN A 68 -16.82 -9.71 -23.95
CA GLN A 68 -16.36 -9.06 -25.19
C GLN A 68 -15.01 -8.38 -24.95
N VAL A 69 -13.96 -8.93 -25.57
CA VAL A 69 -12.63 -8.30 -25.63
C VAL A 69 -12.73 -7.10 -26.58
N HIS A 70 -12.45 -5.89 -26.08
CA HIS A 70 -12.39 -4.68 -26.89
C HIS A 70 -11.10 -4.68 -27.75
N LEU A 71 -11.13 -5.41 -28.86
CA LEU A 71 -10.02 -5.50 -29.83
C LEU A 71 -9.67 -4.14 -30.47
N ALA A 72 -10.60 -3.19 -30.47
CA ALA A 72 -10.37 -1.82 -30.94
C ALA A 72 -9.26 -1.08 -30.16
N LEU A 73 -9.02 -1.44 -28.90
CA LEU A 73 -7.96 -0.86 -28.07
C LEU A 73 -6.55 -1.40 -28.42
N LEU A 74 -6.47 -2.51 -29.16
CA LEU A 74 -5.18 -3.04 -29.66
C LEU A 74 -4.72 -2.29 -30.90
N ASN A 75 -5.65 -1.83 -31.73
CA ASN A 75 -5.37 -1.08 -32.95
C ASN A 75 -5.17 0.42 -32.69
N GLN A 76 -5.33 0.87 -31.45
CA GLN A 76 -5.04 2.24 -31.07
C GLN A 76 -3.52 2.44 -31.05
N GLU A 77 -2.99 3.11 -32.08
CA GLU A 77 -1.60 3.57 -32.10
C GLU A 77 -1.35 4.43 -30.87
N ARG A 78 -0.68 3.84 -29.87
CA ARG A 78 -0.20 4.58 -28.70
C ARG A 78 0.83 5.57 -29.23
N GLY A 79 0.51 6.86 -29.16
CA GLY A 79 1.41 7.93 -29.56
C GLY A 79 2.81 7.65 -29.00
N HIS A 80 3.82 7.67 -29.87
CA HIS A 80 5.18 7.30 -29.50
C HIS A 80 5.63 8.19 -28.34
N TYR A 81 5.89 7.57 -27.18
CA TYR A 81 6.46 8.29 -26.06
C TYR A 81 7.84 8.80 -26.47
N ALA A 82 7.97 10.12 -26.62
CA ALA A 82 9.19 10.77 -27.10
C ALA A 82 10.42 10.53 -26.19
N GLY A 83 10.23 9.90 -25.03
CA GLY A 83 11.30 9.37 -24.20
C GLY A 83 12.14 10.46 -23.58
N TYR A 84 12.00 10.69 -22.28
CA TYR A 84 13.00 11.50 -21.58
C TYR A 84 14.28 10.68 -21.38
N ARG A 85 15.26 10.86 -22.27
CA ARG A 85 16.59 10.22 -22.18
C ARG A 85 17.53 11.05 -21.31
N ARG A 86 17.34 10.99 -19.98
CA ARG A 86 18.42 11.34 -19.05
C ARG A 86 19.14 10.07 -18.62
N ASN A 87 20.47 10.08 -18.73
CA ASN A 87 21.29 9.01 -18.19
C ASN A 87 21.30 9.12 -16.66
N LEU A 88 20.39 8.42 -16.00
CA LEU A 88 20.24 8.44 -14.53
C LEU A 88 21.43 7.76 -13.81
N PHE A 89 22.37 7.20 -14.56
CA PHE A 89 23.59 6.57 -14.06
C PHE A 89 24.85 7.34 -14.47
N SER A 90 24.73 8.55 -15.02
CA SER A 90 25.90 9.40 -15.18
C SER A 90 26.43 9.75 -13.78
N PRO A 91 27.69 9.45 -13.45
CA PRO A 91 28.25 9.81 -12.15
C PRO A 91 28.14 11.32 -11.99
N ILE A 92 27.36 11.75 -10.99
CA ILE A 92 27.15 13.16 -10.63
C ILE A 92 28.48 13.81 -10.20
N PHE A 93 29.45 12.98 -9.83
CA PHE A 93 30.79 13.37 -9.42
C PHE A 93 31.79 13.14 -10.56
N LYS A 94 31.81 14.05 -11.55
CA LYS A 94 33.07 14.40 -12.22
C LYS A 94 33.71 15.54 -11.46
N GLU A 95 34.03 15.27 -10.20
CA GLU A 95 35.00 16.11 -9.51
C GLU A 95 36.35 15.70 -10.09
N GLU A 96 36.75 16.51 -11.05
CA GLU A 96 38.05 16.54 -11.68
C GLU A 96 39.11 16.53 -10.57
N VAL A 97 39.58 15.34 -10.20
CA VAL A 97 40.77 15.19 -9.36
C VAL A 97 41.95 15.62 -10.21
N LYS A 98 42.09 16.94 -10.34
CA LYS A 98 43.25 17.63 -10.87
C LYS A 98 44.37 17.39 -9.87
N LEU A 99 45.01 16.24 -9.99
CA LEU A 99 46.25 15.93 -9.30
C LEU A 99 47.24 17.05 -9.63
N PRO A 100 47.74 17.80 -8.64
CA PRO A 100 48.75 18.82 -8.90
C PRO A 100 50.03 18.16 -9.43
N PRO A 101 50.75 18.79 -10.37
CA PRO A 101 51.97 18.23 -10.91
C PRO A 101 53.04 18.11 -9.81
N PHE A 102 53.53 16.89 -9.59
CA PHE A 102 54.68 16.61 -8.74
C PHE A 102 55.89 17.40 -9.25
N LYS A 103 56.39 18.33 -8.44
CA LYS A 103 57.71 18.94 -8.65
C LYS A 103 58.78 17.98 -8.12
N PRO A 104 59.80 17.59 -8.90
CA PRO A 104 60.91 16.81 -8.37
C PRO A 104 61.76 17.68 -7.43
N VAL A 105 61.93 17.23 -6.20
CA VAL A 105 62.83 17.84 -5.21
C VAL A 105 64.27 17.38 -5.49
N PRO A 106 65.31 18.23 -5.35
CA PRO A 106 66.69 17.84 -5.61
C PRO A 106 67.18 16.88 -4.54
N VAL A 107 67.94 15.86 -4.98
CA VAL A 107 68.54 14.84 -4.13
C VAL A 107 69.66 15.45 -3.28
N PRO A 108 69.66 15.35 -1.94
CA PRO A 108 70.82 15.67 -1.12
C PRO A 108 71.77 14.46 -0.99
N LEU A 109 73.06 14.79 -0.93
CA LEU A 109 74.26 13.93 -0.74
C LEU A 109 74.14 12.83 0.35
N PRO A 110 74.96 11.76 0.27
CA PRO A 110 74.82 10.58 1.10
C PRO A 110 75.20 10.85 2.57
N LEU A 111 74.29 10.50 3.47
CA LEU A 111 74.48 10.48 4.93
C LEU A 111 75.29 9.23 5.36
N PRO A 112 76.08 9.31 6.46
CA PRO A 112 76.85 8.18 6.98
C PRO A 112 75.94 7.02 7.44
N PRO A 113 76.45 5.77 7.47
CA PRO A 113 75.64 4.59 7.80
C PRO A 113 75.17 4.66 9.26
N ARG A 114 73.86 4.82 9.43
CA ARG A 114 73.18 4.70 10.72
C ARG A 114 73.18 3.22 11.16
N PRO A 115 73.48 2.88 12.42
CA PRO A 115 73.31 1.53 12.93
C PRO A 115 71.89 1.04 12.68
N ALA A 116 71.76 -0.19 12.21
CA ALA A 116 70.48 -0.82 11.89
C ALA A 116 69.57 -0.83 13.13
N ALA A 117 68.61 0.10 13.14
CA ALA A 117 67.48 0.00 14.04
C ALA A 117 66.60 -1.15 13.54
N VAL A 118 66.42 -2.14 14.40
CA VAL A 118 65.46 -3.24 14.21
C VAL A 118 64.11 -2.61 13.84
N PRO A 119 63.46 -3.01 12.73
CA PRO A 119 62.17 -2.46 12.38
C PRO A 119 61.18 -2.79 13.50
N PRO A 120 60.39 -1.82 13.98
CA PRO A 120 59.26 -2.14 14.84
C PRO A 120 58.33 -3.09 14.07
N PRO A 121 57.71 -4.08 14.74
CA PRO A 121 56.77 -4.97 14.09
C PRO A 121 55.68 -4.12 13.44
N LEU A 122 55.52 -4.30 12.12
CA LEU A 122 54.46 -3.69 11.33
C LEU A 122 53.14 -3.95 12.04
N SER A 123 52.52 -2.89 12.54
CA SER A 123 51.16 -2.96 13.07
C SER A 123 50.28 -3.48 11.94
N ALA A 124 49.67 -4.64 12.16
CA ALA A 124 48.74 -5.22 11.21
C ALA A 124 47.65 -4.19 10.87
N PRO A 125 47.23 -4.08 9.60
CA PRO A 125 46.13 -3.21 9.22
C PRO A 125 44.88 -3.58 10.05
N PRO A 126 44.10 -2.59 10.53
CA PRO A 126 42.88 -2.87 11.29
C PRO A 126 41.98 -3.77 10.45
N ALA A 127 41.58 -4.90 11.04
CA ALA A 127 40.67 -5.84 10.41
C ALA A 127 39.42 -5.09 9.94
N ALA A 128 39.06 -5.26 8.66
CA ALA A 128 37.81 -4.73 8.13
C ALA A 128 36.66 -5.19 9.03
N PRO A 129 35.71 -4.32 9.39
CA PRO A 129 34.57 -4.74 10.19
C PRO A 129 33.84 -5.88 9.47
N PRO A 130 33.40 -6.92 10.21
CA PRO A 130 32.70 -8.04 9.60
C PRO A 130 31.48 -7.54 8.80
N PRO A 131 31.15 -8.17 7.66
CA PRO A 131 29.95 -7.82 6.92
C PRO A 131 28.73 -7.90 7.84
N PRO A 132 27.75 -6.99 7.71
CA PRO A 132 26.55 -7.02 8.53
C PRO A 132 25.86 -8.39 8.36
N PRO A 133 25.35 -8.99 9.45
CA PRO A 133 24.66 -10.26 9.37
C PRO A 133 23.47 -10.15 8.39
N PRO A 134 23.15 -11.23 7.64
CA PRO A 134 21.98 -11.24 6.78
C PRO A 134 20.73 -10.92 7.61
N PRO A 135 19.77 -10.13 7.06
CA PRO A 135 18.55 -9.79 7.79
C PRO A 135 17.81 -11.08 8.16
N SER A 136 17.49 -11.21 9.45
CA SER A 136 16.74 -12.37 9.94
C SER A 136 15.34 -12.37 9.32
N GLU A 137 14.71 -13.54 9.17
CA GLU A 137 13.35 -13.66 8.63
C GLU A 137 12.36 -12.76 9.38
N GLU A 138 12.58 -12.59 10.69
CA GLU A 138 11.77 -11.73 11.53
C GLU A 138 11.88 -10.23 11.16
N ASP A 139 13.04 -9.78 10.70
CA ASP A 139 13.26 -8.39 10.27
C ASP A 139 12.57 -8.14 8.93
N LEU A 140 12.49 -9.15 8.07
CA LEU A 140 11.73 -9.09 6.84
C LEU A 140 10.22 -8.99 7.13
N ILE A 141 9.71 -9.80 8.07
CA ILE A 141 8.30 -9.74 8.50
C ILE A 141 7.99 -8.35 9.07
N ALA A 142 8.86 -7.80 9.93
CA ALA A 142 8.68 -6.46 10.48
C ALA A 142 8.66 -5.38 9.39
N ARG A 143 9.56 -5.46 8.40
CA ARG A 143 9.57 -4.56 7.23
C ARG A 143 8.30 -4.69 6.39
N GLU A 144 7.78 -5.90 6.20
CA GLU A 144 6.52 -6.10 5.48
C GLU A 144 5.31 -5.54 6.22
N MET A 145 5.28 -5.67 7.55
CA MET A 145 4.23 -5.10 8.38
C MET A 145 4.29 -3.56 8.39
N ALA A 146 5.49 -2.98 8.31
CA ALA A 146 5.67 -1.53 8.22
C ALA A 146 5.21 -0.93 6.88
N LYS A 147 4.95 -1.76 5.85
CA LYS A 147 4.38 -1.30 4.56
C LYS A 147 2.88 -0.99 4.65
N PHE A 148 2.19 -1.46 5.69
CA PHE A 148 0.80 -1.09 5.91
C PHE A 148 0.72 0.42 6.19
N THR A 149 -0.04 1.11 5.35
CA THR A 149 -0.33 2.53 5.50
C THR A 149 -1.78 2.68 5.94
N PHE A 150 -2.01 3.47 6.99
CA PHE A 150 -3.36 3.77 7.45
C PHE A 150 -4.03 4.78 6.52
N LEU A 151 -5.21 4.42 6.01
CA LEU A 151 -6.01 5.27 5.11
C LEU A 151 -7.14 6.02 5.83
N GLY A 152 -7.72 5.41 6.87
CA GLY A 152 -8.87 5.97 7.57
C GLY A 152 -9.57 4.94 8.46
N PHE A 153 -10.62 5.36 9.15
CA PHE A 153 -11.47 4.45 9.91
C PHE A 153 -12.95 4.78 9.72
N LEU A 154 -13.80 3.77 9.85
CA LEU A 154 -15.24 3.90 9.94
C LEU A 154 -15.67 3.50 11.36
N LYS A 155 -16.40 4.40 12.03
CA LYS A 155 -17.04 4.14 13.31
C LYS A 155 -18.54 3.96 13.09
N LYS A 156 -19.08 2.79 13.41
CA LYS A 156 -20.52 2.49 13.36
C LYS A 156 -20.96 1.98 14.73
N GLY A 157 -21.53 2.88 15.54
CA GLY A 157 -21.78 2.60 16.95
C GLY A 157 -20.46 2.38 17.70
N ASP A 158 -20.36 1.25 18.41
CA ASP A 158 -19.16 0.82 19.13
C ASP A 158 -18.20 -0.03 18.28
N GLU A 159 -18.56 -0.32 17.03
CA GLU A 159 -17.72 -1.10 16.11
C GLU A 159 -16.85 -0.15 15.28
N ARG A 160 -15.52 -0.26 15.45
CA ARG A 160 -14.52 0.48 14.66
C ARG A 160 -13.89 -0.42 13.62
N THR A 161 -13.88 0.04 12.38
CA THR A 161 -13.23 -0.63 11.25
C THR A 161 -12.14 0.28 10.71
N VAL A 162 -10.91 -0.21 10.60
CA VAL A 162 -9.76 0.54 10.09
C VAL A 162 -9.47 0.12 8.66
N PHE A 163 -9.20 1.09 7.80
CA PHE A 163 -8.76 0.86 6.43
C PHE A 163 -7.25 0.98 6.37
N LEU A 164 -6.60 -0.11 5.96
CA LEU A 164 -5.16 -0.18 5.76
C LEU A 164 -4.90 -0.42 4.27
N SER A 165 -3.85 0.18 3.72
CA SER A 165 -3.36 -0.16 2.39
C SER A 165 -2.00 -0.82 2.46
N LYS A 166 -1.79 -1.87 1.68
CA LYS A 166 -0.47 -2.49 1.45
C LYS A 166 -0.38 -2.86 -0.03
N ASP A 167 0.72 -2.48 -0.68
CA ASP A 167 1.00 -2.81 -2.08
C ASP A 167 -0.15 -2.46 -3.06
N ARG A 168 -0.86 -1.35 -2.81
CA ARG A 168 -2.05 -0.86 -3.55
C ARG A 168 -3.34 -1.68 -3.35
N GLU A 169 -3.33 -2.67 -2.47
CA GLU A 169 -4.54 -3.35 -1.98
C GLU A 169 -5.05 -2.70 -0.69
N ILE A 170 -6.37 -2.70 -0.51
CA ILE A 170 -7.04 -2.16 0.69
C ILE A 170 -7.55 -3.32 1.54
N PHE A 171 -7.20 -3.28 2.82
CA PHE A 171 -7.59 -4.25 3.84
C PHE A 171 -8.46 -3.58 4.90
N LEU A 172 -9.54 -4.26 5.29
CA LEU A 172 -10.39 -3.85 6.39
C LEU A 172 -9.96 -4.58 7.65
N ALA A 173 -9.52 -3.82 8.63
CA ALA A 173 -9.04 -4.29 9.92
C ALA A 173 -10.12 -4.05 10.99
N LYS A 174 -10.65 -5.15 11.54
CA LYS A 174 -11.45 -5.16 12.77
C LYS A 174 -10.68 -5.87 13.88
N ARG A 175 -11.04 -5.63 15.14
CA ARG A 175 -10.49 -6.39 16.27
C ARG A 175 -10.68 -7.90 16.05
N GLY A 176 -9.59 -8.67 16.08
CA GLY A 176 -9.61 -10.11 15.84
C GLY A 176 -9.59 -10.55 14.36
N SER A 177 -9.65 -9.62 13.40
CA SER A 177 -9.60 -9.96 11.96
C SER A 177 -8.20 -10.32 11.47
N THR A 178 -8.14 -11.10 10.40
CA THR A 178 -6.89 -11.49 9.74
C THR A 178 -6.66 -10.63 8.49
N LEU A 179 -5.48 -10.00 8.42
CA LEU A 179 -5.01 -9.18 7.31
C LEU A 179 -4.10 -10.01 6.41
N ALA A 180 -4.37 -9.97 5.09
CA ALA A 180 -3.57 -10.64 4.05
C ALA A 180 -3.25 -12.13 4.33
N GLY A 181 -4.08 -12.82 5.13
CA GLY A 181 -3.89 -14.23 5.53
C GLY A 181 -2.66 -14.51 6.42
N LYS A 182 -1.88 -13.49 6.78
CA LYS A 182 -0.58 -13.66 7.46
C LYS A 182 -0.46 -12.90 8.78
N TYR A 183 -1.35 -11.93 9.01
CA TYR A 183 -1.31 -11.08 10.20
C TYR A 183 -2.68 -11.04 10.86
N GLN A 184 -2.71 -10.94 12.18
CA GLN A 184 -3.95 -10.87 12.97
C GLN A 184 -3.99 -9.57 13.75
N VAL A 185 -5.14 -8.90 13.75
CA VAL A 185 -5.37 -7.69 14.54
C VAL A 185 -5.66 -8.09 15.98
N SER A 186 -4.69 -7.86 16.85
CA SER A 186 -4.78 -8.21 18.27
C SER A 186 -5.47 -7.13 19.10
N GLY A 187 -5.21 -5.86 18.78
CA GLY A 187 -5.76 -4.70 19.49
C GLY A 187 -6.16 -3.61 18.52
N LEU A 188 -7.25 -2.93 18.84
CA LEU A 188 -7.72 -1.76 18.11
C LEU A 188 -8.09 -0.68 19.12
N THR A 189 -7.24 0.33 19.23
CA THR A 189 -7.38 1.48 20.13
C THR A 189 -7.76 2.72 19.33
N GLU A 190 -8.01 3.85 20.01
CA GLU A 190 -8.35 5.08 19.30
C GLU A 190 -7.19 5.68 18.52
N ASP A 191 -5.99 5.51 19.06
CA ASP A 191 -4.75 6.10 18.56
C ASP A 191 -3.89 5.13 17.76
N ALA A 192 -4.08 3.81 17.92
CA ALA A 192 -3.25 2.80 17.26
C ALA A 192 -3.97 1.47 17.03
N ILE A 193 -3.55 0.76 15.98
CA ILE A 193 -3.91 -0.64 15.72
C ILE A 193 -2.70 -1.53 15.97
N THR A 194 -2.91 -2.63 16.67
CA THR A 194 -1.85 -3.57 17.02
C THR A 194 -2.00 -4.87 16.25
N ILE A 195 -1.05 -5.13 15.37
CA ILE A 195 -1.06 -6.25 14.43
C ILE A 195 0.00 -7.26 14.85
N LYS A 196 -0.36 -8.53 14.94
CA LYS A 196 0.56 -9.65 15.22
C LYS A 196 0.79 -10.47 13.96
N SER A 197 2.04 -10.86 13.71
CA SER A 197 2.34 -11.82 12.65
C SER A 197 2.02 -13.25 13.11
N LEU A 198 1.34 -14.03 12.26
CA LEU A 198 1.11 -15.45 12.50
C LEU A 198 2.38 -16.29 12.28
N ALA A 199 3.30 -15.82 11.44
CA ALA A 199 4.51 -16.54 11.10
C ALA A 199 5.66 -16.31 12.10
N GLY A 200 5.77 -15.08 12.62
CA GLY A 200 6.93 -14.68 13.44
C GLY A 200 6.59 -14.18 14.85
N GLY A 201 5.32 -14.21 15.27
CA GLY A 201 4.88 -13.78 16.61
C GLY A 201 5.11 -12.30 16.96
N LYS A 202 5.82 -11.53 16.11
CA LYS A 202 6.09 -10.11 16.34
C LYS A 202 4.81 -9.28 16.26
N GLU A 203 4.74 -8.33 17.18
CA GLU A 203 3.65 -7.37 17.33
C GLU A 203 4.13 -6.00 16.82
N LEU A 204 3.38 -5.41 15.90
CA LEU A 204 3.61 -4.06 15.38
C LEU A 204 2.44 -3.18 15.73
N VAL A 205 2.73 -2.06 16.38
CA VAL A 205 1.77 -1.01 16.68
C VAL A 205 1.82 0.02 15.56
N ILE A 206 0.73 0.14 14.81
CA ILE A 206 0.57 1.14 13.77
C ILE A 206 -0.30 2.27 14.34
N PRO A 207 0.25 3.48 14.58
CA PRO A 207 -0.57 4.60 15.00
C PRO A 207 -1.54 4.98 13.88
N LEU A 208 -2.79 5.23 14.24
CA LEU A 208 -3.90 5.60 13.35
C LEU A 208 -3.83 7.09 12.98
N VAL A 209 -2.62 7.58 12.70
CA VAL A 209 -2.38 8.94 12.20
C VAL A 209 -2.51 8.92 10.68
N GLU A 210 -3.40 9.77 10.17
CA GLU A 210 -3.65 9.93 8.74
C GLU A 210 -2.33 10.16 7.98
N ASN A 211 -2.08 9.34 6.94
CA ASN A 211 -1.03 9.53 5.94
C ASN A 211 0.44 9.47 6.43
N ARG A 212 0.80 8.63 7.41
CA ARG A 212 2.22 8.38 7.76
C ARG A 212 2.62 6.90 7.63
N SER A 213 3.61 6.60 6.79
CA SER A 213 4.30 5.31 6.76
C SER A 213 5.28 5.22 7.94
N LEU A 214 5.32 4.07 8.62
CA LEU A 214 6.11 3.87 9.85
C LEU A 214 7.55 3.42 9.56
N VAL A 215 8.20 4.10 8.62
CA VAL A 215 9.64 3.93 8.49
C VAL A 215 10.29 4.61 9.69
N ARG A 216 10.76 3.79 10.63
CA ARG A 216 11.58 4.19 11.78
C ARG A 216 12.72 5.08 11.29
N ARG A 217 12.58 6.40 11.49
CA ARG A 217 13.65 7.37 11.26
C ARG A 217 14.79 7.01 12.19
N GLY A 218 15.89 6.50 11.63
CA GLY A 218 17.10 6.22 12.39
C GLY A 218 17.58 7.48 13.13
N PRO A 219 18.22 7.33 14.29
CA PRO A 219 18.65 8.47 15.09
C PRO A 219 19.58 9.34 14.27
N SER A 220 19.18 10.58 14.04
CA SER A 220 20.04 11.62 13.50
C SER A 220 21.13 11.92 14.54
N THR A 221 22.29 11.30 14.37
CA THR A 221 23.52 11.72 15.06
C THR A 221 23.91 13.09 14.53
N ARG A 222 23.39 14.13 15.17
CA ARG A 222 23.94 15.49 15.12
C ARG A 222 25.21 15.45 15.97
N ASN A 223 26.34 15.74 15.35
CA ASN A 223 27.64 15.90 16.00
C ASN A 223 28.28 17.19 15.45
N PRO A 224 29.20 17.80 16.22
CA PRO A 224 28.99 18.94 17.10
C PRO A 224 28.97 20.30 16.38
#